data_AF-A0A090Q8D8-F1
#
_entry.id   AF-A0A090Q8D8-F1
#
_cell.length_a   1.000
_cell.length_b   1.000
_cell.length_c   1.000
_cell.angle_alpha   90.00
_cell.angle_beta   90.00
_cell.angle_gamma   90.00
#
_symmetry.space_group_name_H-M   'P 1'
#
loop_
_entity.id
_entity.type
_entity.pdbx_description
1 polymer ?
#
loop_
_entity_poly.entity_id
_entity_poly.type
_entity_poly.pdbx_seq_one_letter_code
_entity_poly.pdbx_strand_id
1 'polypeptide(L)'
;MKDIPRVRTMSKEDFVKNHLKPQRPVVIEKLTEDWPAYQKWNLEYIKEVAGDKTVPLYDDRPVKHDEGFNQAHAEMKMADYVDLLKSKPTNFRIFLYNILSEVPILQGDFKFPKLGMRLIKGLPMMFFGGTDSRVFMHYDIDFTNILHFHFHGKKRCIIFPPDQSKFLYRVPHSLIAREDINFTNPDFEKWPALKQAQGYVCELNHGEMLYMPEGYWHFMHYLTPGFSISLRSYPRKLKNLGKALYNLGFMRYYDNYMRRKKGQDWIDYKNQQAVTRTHKKLNIKK
;
A
#
# COMPACT_ATOMS: atom_id res chain seq x y z
N MET A 1 -18.34 -5.52 -3.36
CA MET A 1 -16.99 -5.49 -3.96
C MET A 1 -17.07 -6.09 -5.36
N LYS A 2 -16.25 -5.63 -6.30
CA LYS A 2 -16.11 -6.25 -7.63
C LYS A 2 -14.69 -6.80 -7.79
N ASP A 3 -14.50 -7.85 -8.55
CA ASP A 3 -13.14 -8.28 -8.88
C ASP A 3 -12.47 -7.26 -9.81
N ILE A 4 -11.16 -7.05 -9.62
CA ILE A 4 -10.35 -6.28 -10.57
C ILE A 4 -10.24 -7.09 -11.86
N PRO A 5 -10.48 -6.48 -13.05
CA PRO A 5 -10.28 -7.17 -14.32
C PRO A 5 -8.86 -7.72 -14.44
N ARG A 6 -8.75 -8.95 -14.95
CA ARG A 6 -7.49 -9.65 -15.12
C ARG A 6 -7.23 -9.90 -16.61
N VAL A 7 -5.98 -9.73 -17.03
CA VAL A 7 -5.52 -10.06 -18.38
C VAL A 7 -4.20 -10.81 -18.30
N ARG A 8 -3.96 -11.74 -19.23
CA ARG A 8 -2.69 -12.48 -19.27
C ARG A 8 -1.52 -11.55 -19.59
N THR A 9 -1.66 -10.77 -20.67
CA THR A 9 -0.68 -9.80 -21.17
C THR A 9 -1.40 -8.53 -21.62
N MET A 10 -0.65 -7.45 -21.88
CA MET A 10 -1.23 -6.17 -22.26
C MET A 10 -0.25 -5.36 -23.11
N SER A 11 -0.71 -4.82 -24.23
CA SER A 11 0.06 -3.87 -25.02
C SER A 11 0.14 -2.51 -24.32
N LYS A 12 1.13 -1.69 -24.68
CA LYS A 12 1.24 -0.32 -24.17
C LYS A 12 0.00 0.50 -24.56
N GLU A 13 -0.45 0.36 -25.80
CA GLU A 13 -1.56 1.10 -26.40
C GLU A 13 -2.87 0.80 -25.66
N ASP A 14 -3.16 -0.49 -25.43
CA ASP A 14 -4.35 -0.92 -24.71
C ASP A 14 -4.30 -0.52 -23.24
N PHE A 15 -3.14 -0.67 -22.58
CA PHE A 15 -2.99 -0.19 -21.20
C PHE A 15 -3.26 1.30 -21.10
N VAL A 16 -2.71 2.10 -22.02
CA VAL A 16 -2.90 3.56 -22.03
C VAL A 16 -4.37 3.91 -22.25
N LYS A 17 -5.01 3.29 -23.24
CA LYS A 17 -6.39 3.57 -23.64
C LYS A 17 -7.41 3.13 -22.58
N ASN A 18 -7.26 1.91 -22.04
CA ASN A 18 -8.29 1.25 -21.25
C ASN A 18 -8.09 1.37 -19.73
N HIS A 19 -6.87 1.69 -19.27
CA HIS A 19 -6.52 1.73 -17.85
C HIS A 19 -5.87 3.03 -17.40
N LEU A 20 -4.79 3.47 -18.04
CA LEU A 20 -4.05 4.65 -17.62
C LEU A 20 -4.83 5.96 -17.82
N LYS A 21 -5.36 6.22 -19.02
CA LYS A 21 -6.18 7.42 -19.28
C LYS A 21 -7.48 7.43 -18.45
N PRO A 22 -8.28 6.36 -18.40
CA PRO A 22 -9.53 6.35 -17.64
C PRO A 22 -9.33 6.12 -16.13
N GLN A 23 -8.09 5.86 -15.67
CA GLN A 23 -7.76 5.61 -14.26
C GLN A 23 -8.52 4.41 -13.68
N ARG A 24 -8.44 3.27 -14.37
CA ARG A 24 -9.08 2.00 -14.01
C ARG A 24 -8.05 0.94 -13.63
N PRO A 25 -8.21 0.25 -12.49
CA PRO A 25 -7.27 -0.79 -12.08
C PRO A 25 -7.35 -2.01 -13.01
N VAL A 26 -6.26 -2.78 -13.04
CA VAL A 26 -6.16 -4.05 -13.78
C VAL A 26 -5.06 -4.91 -13.18
N VAL A 27 -5.25 -6.23 -13.21
CA VAL A 27 -4.17 -7.20 -12.96
C VAL A 27 -3.63 -7.70 -14.29
N ILE A 28 -2.31 -7.68 -14.46
CA ILE A 28 -1.59 -8.25 -15.60
C ILE A 28 -0.75 -9.42 -15.11
N GLU A 29 -1.05 -10.62 -15.60
CA GLU A 29 -0.55 -11.86 -15.00
C GLU A 29 0.88 -12.21 -15.41
N LYS A 30 1.24 -11.94 -16.67
CA LYS A 30 2.50 -12.40 -17.27
C LYS A 30 3.47 -11.26 -17.58
N LEU A 31 3.32 -10.11 -16.93
CA LEU A 31 4.16 -8.93 -17.24
C LEU A 31 5.63 -9.11 -16.83
N THR A 32 5.91 -10.00 -15.88
CA THR A 32 7.27 -10.22 -15.35
C THR A 32 7.91 -11.52 -15.82
N GLU A 33 7.29 -12.32 -16.70
CA GLU A 33 7.82 -13.65 -17.08
C GLU A 33 9.23 -13.57 -17.70
N ASP A 34 9.59 -12.43 -18.29
CA ASP A 34 10.90 -12.16 -18.87
C ASP A 34 11.89 -11.48 -17.89
N TRP A 35 11.51 -11.31 -16.62
CA TRP A 35 12.38 -10.75 -15.58
C TRP A 35 13.15 -11.87 -14.90
N PRO A 36 14.47 -11.73 -14.63
CA PRO A 36 15.18 -12.71 -13.81
C PRO A 36 14.53 -12.93 -12.43
N ALA A 37 13.90 -11.89 -11.87
CA ALA A 37 13.11 -11.96 -10.64
C ALA A 37 12.03 -13.04 -10.68
N TYR A 38 11.36 -13.27 -11.81
CA TYR A 38 10.28 -14.27 -11.86
C TYR A 38 10.77 -15.70 -11.58
N GLN A 39 12.03 -16.01 -11.90
CA GLN A 39 12.62 -17.32 -11.59
C GLN A 39 13.36 -17.30 -10.24
N LYS A 40 14.08 -16.21 -9.94
CA LYS A 40 14.96 -16.13 -8.77
C LYS A 40 14.23 -15.73 -7.48
N TRP A 41 13.32 -14.77 -7.55
CA TRP A 41 12.80 -14.07 -6.38
C TRP A 41 11.83 -14.91 -5.58
N ASN A 42 12.37 -15.62 -4.59
CA ASN A 42 11.62 -16.22 -3.50
C ASN A 42 12.26 -15.78 -2.16
N LEU A 43 11.60 -16.05 -1.04
CA LEU A 43 12.11 -15.64 0.28
C LEU A 43 13.50 -16.22 0.58
N GLU A 44 13.82 -17.44 0.11
CA GLU A 44 15.15 -18.04 0.30
C GLU A 44 16.24 -17.29 -0.47
N TYR A 45 15.97 -16.92 -1.72
CA TYR A 45 16.91 -16.13 -2.51
C TYR A 45 17.15 -14.76 -1.87
N ILE A 46 16.10 -14.09 -1.37
CA ILE A 46 16.26 -12.83 -0.63
C ILE A 46 17.09 -13.04 0.64
N LYS A 47 16.85 -14.13 1.38
CA LYS A 47 17.65 -14.51 2.55
C LYS A 47 19.12 -14.73 2.18
N GLU A 48 19.41 -15.37 1.05
CA GLU A 48 20.76 -15.62 0.56
C GLU A 48 21.49 -14.31 0.23
N VAL A 49 20.88 -13.44 -0.59
CA VAL A 49 21.57 -12.26 -1.13
C VAL A 49 21.55 -11.04 -0.21
N ALA A 50 20.61 -10.99 0.74
CA ALA A 50 20.40 -9.84 1.62
C ALA A 50 20.37 -10.20 3.11
N GLY A 51 20.67 -11.45 3.47
CA GLY A 51 20.50 -11.98 4.83
C GLY A 51 21.24 -11.20 5.91
N ASP A 52 22.39 -10.61 5.56
CA ASP A 52 23.23 -9.80 6.44
C ASP A 52 22.70 -8.38 6.71
N LYS A 53 21.70 -7.91 5.95
CA LYS A 53 21.13 -6.57 6.10
C LYS A 53 20.23 -6.51 7.31
N THR A 54 20.41 -5.46 8.12
CA THR A 54 19.50 -5.16 9.23
C THR A 54 18.30 -4.40 8.68
N VAL A 55 17.09 -4.92 8.88
CA VAL A 55 15.87 -4.37 8.30
C VAL A 55 14.94 -3.78 9.36
N PRO A 56 14.33 -2.61 9.09
CA PRO A 56 13.33 -2.03 9.99
C PRO A 56 12.00 -2.77 9.85
N LEU A 57 11.40 -3.11 10.99
CA LEU A 57 10.13 -3.80 11.07
C LEU A 57 9.04 -2.93 11.69
N TYR A 58 7.86 -3.00 11.09
CA TYR A 58 6.65 -2.27 11.47
C TYR A 58 5.53 -3.27 11.72
N ASP A 59 4.66 -3.01 12.69
CA ASP A 59 3.46 -3.84 12.92
C ASP A 59 2.20 -2.97 12.97
N ASP A 60 1.12 -3.47 13.56
CA ASP A 60 -0.21 -2.84 13.64
C ASP A 60 -0.48 -2.18 15.00
N ARG A 61 0.53 -2.04 15.85
CA ARG A 61 0.40 -1.28 17.10
C ARG A 61 -0.01 0.16 16.79
N PRO A 62 -0.95 0.74 17.56
CA PRO A 62 -1.31 2.15 17.40
C PRO A 62 -0.09 3.05 17.57
N VAL A 63 0.09 3.99 16.64
CA VAL A 63 1.18 4.98 16.71
C VAL A 63 1.02 5.79 17.99
N LYS A 64 1.99 5.70 18.90
CA LYS A 64 1.98 6.53 20.11
C LYS A 64 2.32 7.97 19.77
N HIS A 65 1.89 8.90 20.62
CA HIS A 65 2.10 10.33 20.41
C HIS A 65 3.57 10.76 20.37
N ASP A 66 4.46 9.99 20.99
CA ASP A 66 5.90 10.16 21.06
C ASP A 66 6.67 9.41 19.95
N GLU A 67 5.99 8.56 19.18
CA GLU A 67 6.57 7.79 18.09
C GLU A 67 6.35 8.50 16.73
N GLY A 68 7.37 8.46 15.86
CA GLY A 68 7.23 8.93 14.49
C GLY A 68 6.31 8.00 13.68
N PHE A 69 5.52 8.53 12.75
CA PHE A 69 4.62 7.73 11.89
C PHE A 69 5.35 6.62 11.07
N ASN A 70 6.67 6.78 10.86
CA ASN A 70 7.53 5.80 10.17
C ASN A 70 8.68 5.32 11.06
N GLN A 71 8.47 5.21 12.37
CA GLN A 71 9.50 4.66 13.27
C GLN A 71 9.40 3.13 13.28
N ALA A 72 10.53 2.44 13.13
CA ALA A 72 10.58 1.00 13.23
C ALA A 72 10.26 0.58 14.68
N HIS A 73 9.44 -0.47 14.84
CA HIS A 73 9.12 -1.03 16.15
C HIS A 73 10.11 -2.12 16.59
N ALA A 74 10.87 -2.66 15.64
CA ALA A 74 11.96 -3.60 15.85
C ALA A 74 12.92 -3.57 14.65
N GLU A 75 14.11 -4.11 14.85
CA GLU A 75 15.08 -4.36 13.79
C GLU A 75 15.65 -5.76 13.97
N MET A 76 15.94 -6.46 12.87
CA MET A 76 16.65 -7.75 12.89
C MET A 76 17.35 -7.97 11.55
N LYS A 77 18.17 -9.03 11.44
CA LYS A 77 18.73 -9.42 10.16
C LYS A 77 17.64 -9.91 9.22
N MET A 78 17.77 -9.63 7.92
CA MET A 78 16.83 -10.13 6.91
C MET A 78 16.73 -11.65 6.95
N ALA A 79 17.83 -12.36 7.23
CA ALA A 79 17.81 -13.80 7.39
C ALA A 79 16.88 -14.26 8.52
N ASP A 80 16.99 -13.64 9.71
CA ASP A 80 16.14 -13.93 10.87
C ASP A 80 14.67 -13.58 10.58
N TYR A 81 14.46 -12.46 9.86
CA TYR A 81 13.11 -12.05 9.48
C TYR A 81 12.47 -13.03 8.50
N VAL A 82 13.20 -13.52 7.49
CA VAL A 82 12.69 -14.56 6.59
C VAL A 82 12.37 -15.85 7.35
N ASP A 83 13.20 -16.25 8.31
CA ASP A 83 12.91 -17.41 9.17
C ASP A 83 11.66 -17.21 10.04
N LEU A 84 11.46 -16.00 10.57
CA LEU A 84 10.23 -15.63 11.27
C LEU A 84 9.01 -15.74 10.35
N LEU A 85 9.09 -15.18 9.14
CA LEU A 85 8.01 -15.20 8.16
C LEU A 85 7.56 -16.63 7.83
N LYS A 86 8.50 -17.57 7.75
CA LYS A 86 8.23 -18.98 7.39
C LYS A 86 7.78 -19.83 8.58
N SER A 87 8.16 -19.47 9.80
CA SER A 87 7.90 -20.30 11.00
C SER A 87 6.54 -20.07 11.61
N LYS A 88 6.03 -18.83 11.61
CA LYS A 88 4.73 -18.50 12.23
C LYS A 88 4.10 -17.23 11.65
N PRO A 89 2.77 -17.04 11.79
CA PRO A 89 2.14 -15.76 11.55
C PRO A 89 2.80 -14.64 12.37
N THR A 90 2.95 -13.46 11.76
CA THR A 90 3.53 -12.28 12.39
C THR A 90 2.96 -11.02 11.77
N ASN A 91 2.73 -10.01 12.61
CA ASN A 91 2.32 -8.68 12.15
C ASN A 91 3.49 -7.81 11.70
N PHE A 92 4.74 -8.25 11.96
CA PHE A 92 5.92 -7.56 11.48
C PHE A 92 5.97 -7.54 9.95
N ARG A 93 6.24 -6.36 9.42
CA ARG A 93 6.28 -6.03 8.01
C ARG A 93 7.47 -5.13 7.73
N ILE A 94 7.99 -5.21 6.52
CA ILE A 94 8.91 -4.20 5.99
C ILE A 94 8.09 -3.26 5.10
N PHE A 95 8.26 -1.95 5.29
CA PHE A 95 7.53 -0.92 4.56
C PHE A 95 8.49 0.09 3.95
N LEU A 96 8.29 0.41 2.67
CA LEU A 96 9.07 1.39 1.90
C LEU A 96 10.60 1.21 2.03
N TYR A 97 11.06 -0.04 1.97
CA TYR A 97 12.48 -0.33 2.11
C TYR A 97 13.15 -0.37 0.74
N ASN A 98 14.20 0.44 0.57
CA ASN A 98 15.01 0.49 -0.64
C ASN A 98 16.16 -0.52 -0.55
N ILE A 99 15.84 -1.80 -0.40
CA ILE A 99 16.87 -2.86 -0.33
C ILE A 99 17.78 -2.87 -1.57
N LEU A 100 17.27 -2.40 -2.71
CA LEU A 100 18.00 -2.34 -3.97
C LEU A 100 19.23 -1.42 -3.91
N SER A 101 19.24 -0.38 -3.06
CA SER A 101 20.44 0.44 -2.86
C SER A 101 21.50 -0.25 -2.00
N GLU A 102 21.09 -1.17 -1.12
CA GLU A 102 22.00 -1.88 -0.21
C GLU A 102 22.47 -3.23 -0.78
N VAL A 103 21.70 -3.79 -1.72
CA VAL A 103 21.93 -5.10 -2.35
C VAL A 103 21.85 -4.93 -3.87
N PRO A 104 22.91 -4.41 -4.52
CA PRO A 104 22.86 -4.01 -5.93
C PRO A 104 22.58 -5.14 -6.92
N ILE A 105 22.89 -6.40 -6.58
CA ILE A 105 22.61 -7.55 -7.45
C ILE A 105 21.11 -7.67 -7.78
N LEU A 106 20.23 -7.27 -6.86
CA LEU A 106 18.78 -7.27 -7.06
C LEU A 106 18.33 -6.25 -8.12
N GLN A 107 19.12 -5.20 -8.40
CA GLN A 107 18.79 -4.21 -9.42
C GLN A 107 18.76 -4.81 -10.84
N GLY A 108 19.56 -5.86 -11.07
CA GLY A 108 19.60 -6.58 -12.34
C GLY A 108 18.43 -7.55 -12.56
N ASP A 109 17.63 -7.81 -11.52
CA ASP A 109 16.61 -8.86 -11.57
C ASP A 109 15.24 -8.36 -12.07
N PHE A 110 15.00 -7.04 -12.14
CA PHE A 110 13.71 -6.48 -12.57
C PHE A 110 13.85 -5.47 -13.70
N LYS A 111 12.75 -5.19 -14.40
CA LYS A 111 12.71 -4.21 -15.50
C LYS A 111 11.72 -3.10 -15.20
N PHE A 112 11.95 -1.93 -15.78
CA PHE A 112 10.96 -0.86 -15.82
C PHE A 112 10.06 -1.07 -17.06
N PRO A 113 8.80 -1.51 -16.90
CA PRO A 113 7.93 -1.82 -18.03
C PRO A 113 7.54 -0.55 -18.81
N LYS A 114 7.51 -0.65 -20.13
CA LYS A 114 7.22 0.48 -21.04
C LYS A 114 5.71 0.66 -21.28
N LEU A 115 4.92 0.78 -20.22
CA LEU A 115 3.44 0.90 -20.28
C LEU A 115 2.92 2.33 -20.52
N GLY A 116 3.70 3.21 -21.15
CA GLY A 116 3.24 4.56 -21.54
C GLY A 116 3.12 5.56 -20.37
N MET A 117 3.77 5.28 -19.24
CA MET A 117 3.99 6.21 -18.13
C MET A 117 5.48 6.38 -17.85
N ARG A 118 5.86 7.55 -17.32
CA ARG A 118 7.25 7.83 -16.91
C ARG A 118 7.46 7.38 -15.46
N LEU A 119 8.06 6.21 -15.28
CA LEU A 119 8.37 5.66 -13.96
C LEU A 119 9.54 6.40 -13.30
N ILE A 120 9.48 6.55 -11.99
CA ILE A 120 10.51 7.18 -11.15
C ILE A 120 11.55 6.11 -10.79
N LYS A 121 12.72 6.16 -11.44
CA LYS A 121 13.71 5.07 -11.36
C LYS A 121 14.44 4.96 -10.01
N GLY A 122 14.52 6.04 -9.23
CA GLY A 122 15.25 6.05 -7.95
C GLY A 122 14.41 5.67 -6.72
N LEU A 123 13.14 5.27 -6.91
CA LEU A 123 12.22 4.95 -5.81
C LEU A 123 11.54 3.57 -5.91
N PRO A 124 12.19 2.49 -6.41
CA PRO A 124 11.61 1.16 -6.27
C PRO A 124 11.61 0.78 -4.80
N MET A 125 10.41 0.64 -4.23
CA MET A 125 10.22 0.35 -2.82
C MET A 125 9.72 -1.07 -2.65
N MET A 126 10.36 -1.83 -1.77
CA MET A 126 9.96 -3.19 -1.44
C MET A 126 9.18 -3.27 -0.14
N PHE A 127 8.26 -4.22 -0.11
CA PHE A 127 7.34 -4.46 0.99
C PHE A 127 7.33 -5.94 1.31
N PHE A 128 7.45 -6.31 2.58
CA PHE A 128 7.39 -7.68 3.04
C PHE A 128 6.31 -7.83 4.09
N GLY A 129 5.72 -9.01 4.19
CA GLY A 129 4.77 -9.32 5.25
C GLY A 129 4.60 -10.81 5.47
N GLY A 130 4.25 -11.17 6.70
CA GLY A 130 3.90 -12.53 7.09
C GLY A 130 2.42 -12.84 6.89
N THR A 131 2.08 -14.10 7.11
CA THR A 131 0.69 -14.57 7.09
C THR A 131 -0.20 -13.72 7.98
N ASP A 132 -1.34 -13.30 7.41
CA ASP A 132 -2.37 -12.47 8.01
C ASP A 132 -1.95 -11.02 8.37
N SER A 133 -0.72 -10.62 8.03
CA SER A 133 -0.28 -9.23 8.21
C SER A 133 -1.01 -8.29 7.25
N ARG A 134 -1.32 -7.07 7.74
CA ARG A 134 -2.17 -6.10 7.04
C ARG A 134 -1.53 -4.73 6.99
N VAL A 135 -1.75 -4.03 5.87
CA VAL A 135 -1.52 -2.59 5.74
C VAL A 135 -2.88 -1.93 5.78
N PHE A 136 -3.11 -1.04 6.74
CA PHE A 136 -4.37 -0.30 6.89
C PHE A 136 -4.75 0.43 5.60
N MET A 137 -6.04 0.73 5.45
CA MET A 137 -6.56 1.40 4.27
C MET A 137 -6.04 2.82 4.17
N HIS A 138 -5.30 3.13 3.10
CA HIS A 138 -4.70 4.45 2.88
C HIS A 138 -4.61 4.79 1.39
N TYR A 139 -4.26 6.02 1.07
CA TYR A 139 -3.79 6.39 -0.27
C TYR A 139 -2.45 7.12 -0.17
N ASP A 140 -1.68 7.08 -1.25
CA ASP A 140 -0.33 7.64 -1.26
C ASP A 140 -0.33 9.17 -1.17
N ILE A 141 0.60 9.72 -0.37
CA ILE A 141 0.73 11.15 -0.10
C ILE A 141 0.87 12.01 -1.36
N ASP A 142 1.53 11.46 -2.37
CA ASP A 142 1.92 12.11 -3.63
C ASP A 142 1.00 11.74 -4.80
N PHE A 143 -0.08 11.00 -4.56
CA PHE A 143 -1.06 10.59 -5.58
C PHE A 143 -0.38 9.91 -6.79
N THR A 144 0.63 9.08 -6.58
CA THR A 144 1.26 8.38 -7.71
C THR A 144 0.34 7.34 -8.35
N ASN A 145 0.60 7.05 -9.62
CA ASN A 145 0.15 5.82 -10.25
C ASN A 145 1.15 4.72 -9.88
N ILE A 146 0.67 3.54 -9.50
CA ILE A 146 1.51 2.47 -8.95
C ILE A 146 1.36 1.21 -9.80
N LEU A 147 2.48 0.64 -10.22
CA LEU A 147 2.59 -0.73 -10.71
C LEU A 147 3.12 -1.59 -9.56
N HIS A 148 2.25 -2.37 -8.92
CA HIS A 148 2.56 -3.18 -7.76
C HIS A 148 2.73 -4.64 -8.16
N PHE A 149 3.95 -5.15 -8.08
CA PHE A 149 4.30 -6.52 -8.43
C PHE A 149 4.43 -7.36 -7.17
N HIS A 150 3.90 -8.57 -7.17
CA HIS A 150 4.01 -9.48 -6.03
C HIS A 150 4.90 -10.68 -6.36
N PHE A 151 5.73 -11.09 -5.40
CA PHE A 151 6.66 -12.20 -5.52
C PHE A 151 6.60 -13.02 -4.23
N HIS A 152 6.58 -14.33 -4.40
CA HIS A 152 6.42 -15.33 -3.34
C HIS A 152 5.12 -15.18 -2.55
N GLY A 153 4.39 -16.29 -2.39
CA GLY A 153 3.13 -16.29 -1.64
C GLY A 153 1.97 -15.59 -2.36
N LYS A 154 0.99 -15.15 -1.58
CA LYS A 154 -0.25 -14.54 -2.03
C LYS A 154 -0.59 -13.29 -1.24
N LYS A 155 -1.01 -12.25 -1.94
CA LYS A 155 -1.46 -10.99 -1.34
C LYS A 155 -2.85 -10.61 -1.86
N ARG A 156 -3.79 -10.38 -0.96
CA ARG A 156 -5.09 -9.80 -1.26
C ARG A 156 -5.00 -8.28 -1.21
N CYS A 157 -5.47 -7.62 -2.27
CA CYS A 157 -5.54 -6.18 -2.38
C CYS A 157 -7.01 -5.76 -2.44
N ILE A 158 -7.42 -4.87 -1.53
CA ILE A 158 -8.75 -4.26 -1.51
C ILE A 158 -8.56 -2.78 -1.81
N ILE A 159 -9.12 -2.29 -2.91
CA ILE A 159 -8.91 -0.89 -3.35
C ILE A 159 -10.22 -0.16 -3.60
N PHE A 160 -10.26 1.14 -3.37
CA PHE A 160 -11.42 1.99 -3.62
C PHE A 160 -11.04 3.24 -4.41
N PRO A 161 -11.84 3.65 -5.42
CA PRO A 161 -11.57 4.88 -6.12
C PRO A 161 -11.69 6.11 -5.19
N PRO A 162 -11.02 7.24 -5.53
CA PRO A 162 -10.97 8.42 -4.67
C PRO A 162 -12.34 9.00 -4.28
N ASP A 163 -13.36 8.82 -5.09
CA ASP A 163 -14.73 9.30 -4.85
C ASP A 163 -15.44 8.53 -3.71
N GLN A 164 -14.95 7.34 -3.35
CA GLN A 164 -15.44 6.55 -2.23
C GLN A 164 -14.95 7.04 -0.88
N SER A 165 -14.01 7.99 -0.82
CA SER A 165 -13.43 8.53 0.43
C SER A 165 -14.46 8.89 1.50
N LYS A 166 -15.68 9.30 1.09
CA LYS A 166 -16.78 9.68 1.99
C LYS A 166 -17.32 8.50 2.82
N PHE A 167 -17.13 7.27 2.38
CA PHE A 167 -17.59 6.06 3.04
C PHE A 167 -16.52 5.38 3.91
N LEU A 168 -15.25 5.72 3.70
CA LEU A 168 -14.11 4.97 4.26
C LEU A 168 -13.64 5.47 5.62
N TYR A 169 -14.44 6.28 6.34
CA TYR A 169 -14.06 6.82 7.65
C TYR A 169 -12.65 7.44 7.67
N ARG A 170 -12.37 8.31 6.69
CA ARG A 170 -11.07 8.99 6.56
C ARG A 170 -10.76 9.80 7.82
N VAL A 171 -9.57 9.59 8.37
CA VAL A 171 -9.05 10.38 9.48
C VAL A 171 -8.68 11.78 8.98
N PRO A 172 -9.17 12.87 9.62
CA PRO A 172 -8.82 14.24 9.24
C PRO A 172 -7.32 14.51 9.26
N HIS A 173 -6.82 15.37 8.37
CA HIS A 173 -5.39 15.69 8.26
C HIS A 173 -4.48 14.45 8.12
N SER A 174 -5.05 13.36 7.62
CA SER A 174 -4.35 12.11 7.36
C SER A 174 -4.73 11.53 6.00
N LEU A 175 -3.97 10.53 5.61
CA LEU A 175 -4.07 9.78 4.35
C LEU A 175 -4.68 8.39 4.56
N ILE A 176 -5.13 8.11 5.78
CA ILE A 176 -5.59 6.80 6.23
C ILE A 176 -7.08 6.84 6.58
N ALA A 177 -7.73 5.69 6.45
CA ALA A 177 -8.97 5.40 7.13
C ALA A 177 -8.71 5.05 8.59
N ARG A 178 -9.76 4.95 9.39
CA ARG A 178 -9.71 4.33 10.72
C ARG A 178 -8.93 3.00 10.68
N GLU A 179 -7.85 2.92 11.45
CA GLU A 179 -6.92 1.77 11.46
C GLU A 179 -7.56 0.50 12.05
N ASP A 180 -8.56 0.65 12.91
CA ASP A 180 -9.32 -0.44 13.53
C ASP A 180 -10.42 -1.02 12.61
N ILE A 181 -10.47 -0.61 11.34
CA ILE A 181 -11.35 -1.22 10.34
C ILE A 181 -10.62 -2.38 9.67
N ASN A 182 -11.12 -3.59 9.88
CA ASN A 182 -10.73 -4.73 9.07
C ASN A 182 -11.51 -4.74 7.74
N PHE A 183 -10.89 -4.36 6.64
CA PHE A 183 -11.55 -4.34 5.32
C PHE A 183 -11.80 -5.72 4.71
N THR A 184 -11.20 -6.79 5.27
CA THR A 184 -11.48 -8.17 4.83
C THR A 184 -12.77 -8.73 5.41
N ASN A 185 -13.13 -8.27 6.61
CA ASN A 185 -14.37 -8.62 7.30
C ASN A 185 -14.83 -7.42 8.15
N PRO A 186 -15.39 -6.37 7.51
CA PRO A 186 -15.76 -5.15 8.20
C PRO A 186 -16.97 -5.37 9.11
N ASP A 187 -16.87 -4.93 10.35
CA ASP A 187 -18.03 -4.80 11.24
C ASP A 187 -18.94 -3.70 10.73
N PHE A 188 -19.99 -4.06 10.01
CA PHE A 188 -20.89 -3.10 9.41
C PHE A 188 -21.88 -2.47 10.40
N GLU A 189 -21.99 -2.97 11.62
CA GLU A 189 -22.77 -2.34 12.67
C GLU A 189 -21.96 -1.20 13.30
N LYS A 190 -20.65 -1.42 13.51
CA LYS A 190 -19.71 -0.35 13.90
C LYS A 190 -19.43 0.64 12.76
N TRP A 191 -19.37 0.16 11.51
CA TRP A 191 -18.98 0.94 10.33
C TRP A 191 -20.04 0.96 9.21
N PRO A 192 -21.27 1.43 9.47
CA PRO A 192 -22.40 1.32 8.53
C PRO A 192 -22.19 2.02 7.19
N ALA A 193 -21.35 3.05 7.10
CA ALA A 193 -21.07 3.73 5.84
C ALA A 193 -20.36 2.81 4.82
N LEU A 194 -19.65 1.77 5.29
CA LEU A 194 -18.97 0.82 4.41
C LEU A 194 -19.97 -0.03 3.60
N LYS A 195 -21.22 -0.20 4.05
CA LYS A 195 -22.29 -0.87 3.29
C LYS A 195 -22.54 -0.17 1.93
N GLN A 196 -22.21 1.12 1.82
CA GLN A 196 -22.38 1.92 0.60
C GLN A 196 -21.10 2.04 -0.24
N ALA A 197 -19.95 1.57 0.26
CA ALA A 197 -18.67 1.72 -0.43
C ALA A 197 -18.55 0.75 -1.60
N GLN A 198 -18.18 1.26 -2.78
CA GLN A 198 -17.96 0.45 -3.97
C GLN A 198 -16.47 0.37 -4.30
N GLY A 199 -15.87 -0.78 -3.99
CA GLY A 199 -14.46 -1.04 -4.23
C GLY A 199 -14.21 -2.27 -5.08
N TYR A 200 -12.93 -2.51 -5.33
CA TYR A 200 -12.43 -3.66 -6.04
C TYR A 200 -11.55 -4.55 -5.15
N VAL A 201 -11.50 -5.84 -5.48
CA VAL A 201 -10.64 -6.81 -4.81
C VAL A 201 -9.86 -7.63 -5.83
N CYS A 202 -8.64 -8.01 -5.50
CA CYS A 202 -7.92 -9.06 -6.22
C CYS A 202 -6.99 -9.80 -5.27
N GLU A 203 -6.57 -10.99 -5.69
CA GLU A 203 -5.43 -11.69 -5.11
C GLU A 203 -4.32 -11.72 -6.14
N LEU A 204 -3.12 -11.33 -5.72
CA LEU A 204 -1.92 -11.36 -6.52
C LEU A 204 -1.15 -12.64 -6.20
N ASN A 205 -0.77 -13.35 -7.25
CA ASN A 205 0.18 -14.46 -7.19
C ASN A 205 1.60 -13.97 -7.55
N HIS A 206 2.56 -14.88 -7.50
CA HIS A 206 3.93 -14.62 -7.92
C HIS A 206 3.99 -14.11 -9.37
N GLY A 207 4.67 -12.97 -9.58
CA GLY A 207 4.87 -12.32 -10.88
C GLY A 207 3.74 -11.42 -11.33
N GLU A 208 2.58 -11.46 -10.66
CA GLU A 208 1.43 -10.67 -11.10
C GLU A 208 1.58 -9.20 -10.72
N MET A 209 1.10 -8.33 -11.61
CA MET A 209 1.13 -6.88 -11.43
C MET A 209 -0.28 -6.33 -11.25
N LEU A 210 -0.52 -5.61 -10.16
CA LEU A 210 -1.68 -4.74 -9.99
C LEU A 210 -1.34 -3.31 -10.36
N TYR A 211 -2.08 -2.75 -11.32
CA TYR A 211 -2.08 -1.31 -11.56
C TYR A 211 -3.06 -0.63 -10.61
N MET A 212 -2.56 0.23 -9.73
CA MET A 212 -3.36 1.11 -8.88
C MET A 212 -3.30 2.54 -9.42
N PRO A 213 -4.45 3.10 -9.87
CA PRO A 213 -4.49 4.46 -10.38
C PRO A 213 -4.28 5.52 -9.29
N GLU A 214 -4.03 6.75 -9.71
CA GLU A 214 -3.68 7.84 -8.81
C GLU A 214 -4.76 8.12 -7.75
N GLY A 215 -4.34 8.16 -6.49
CA GLY A 215 -5.20 8.48 -5.34
C GLY A 215 -6.19 7.37 -4.95
N TYR A 216 -6.09 6.17 -5.53
CA TYR A 216 -6.87 5.04 -5.06
C TYR A 216 -6.48 4.70 -3.62
N TRP A 217 -7.52 4.51 -2.80
CA TRP A 217 -7.37 3.90 -1.50
C TRP A 217 -7.03 2.42 -1.68
N HIS A 218 -6.14 1.91 -0.84
CA HIS A 218 -5.72 0.53 -0.90
C HIS A 218 -5.41 -0.02 0.48
N PHE A 219 -5.86 -1.25 0.70
CA PHE A 219 -5.62 -2.08 1.86
C PHE A 219 -4.99 -3.38 1.38
N MET A 220 -3.89 -3.77 2.02
CA MET A 220 -3.09 -4.92 1.60
C MET A 220 -3.11 -5.97 2.70
N HIS A 221 -3.38 -7.21 2.33
CA HIS A 221 -3.43 -8.35 3.25
C HIS A 221 -2.59 -9.49 2.70
N TYR A 222 -1.54 -9.86 3.43
CA TYR A 222 -0.71 -11.00 3.08
C TYR A 222 -1.43 -12.28 3.52
N LEU A 223 -1.90 -13.08 2.54
CA LEU A 223 -2.55 -14.35 2.82
C LEU A 223 -1.52 -15.42 3.19
N THR A 224 -0.35 -15.33 2.59
CA THR A 224 0.83 -16.13 2.95
C THR A 224 2.06 -15.21 2.97
N PRO A 225 3.20 -15.65 3.55
CA PRO A 225 4.40 -14.84 3.60
C PRO A 225 4.91 -14.54 2.20
N GLY A 226 5.37 -13.31 1.99
CA GLY A 226 5.75 -12.87 0.66
C GLY A 226 6.20 -11.43 0.62
N PHE A 227 6.49 -10.95 -0.59
CA PHE A 227 6.95 -9.58 -0.78
C PHE A 227 6.50 -8.99 -2.10
N SER A 228 6.66 -7.68 -2.22
CA SER A 228 6.27 -6.93 -3.40
C SER A 228 7.24 -5.82 -3.67
N ILE A 229 7.27 -5.39 -4.93
CA ILE A 229 7.95 -4.17 -5.37
C ILE A 229 6.94 -3.25 -6.04
N SER A 230 6.96 -1.98 -5.68
CA SER A 230 6.13 -0.95 -6.32
C SER A 230 6.99 -0.05 -7.20
N LEU A 231 6.61 0.09 -8.47
CA LEU A 231 7.14 1.08 -9.39
C LEU A 231 6.12 2.21 -9.55
N ARG A 232 6.57 3.46 -9.41
CA ARG A 232 5.67 4.62 -9.26
C ARG A 232 5.87 5.60 -10.41
N SER A 233 4.79 6.27 -10.84
CA SER A 233 4.86 7.45 -11.70
C SER A 233 4.10 8.62 -11.09
N TYR A 234 4.53 9.84 -11.41
CA TYR A 234 3.85 11.06 -10.99
C TYR A 234 2.35 11.08 -11.37
N PRO A 235 1.51 11.82 -10.61
CA PRO A 235 0.13 12.05 -10.98
C PRO A 235 0.02 12.72 -12.35
N ARG A 236 -1.02 12.35 -13.11
CA ARG A 236 -1.33 12.94 -14.41
C ARG A 236 -2.22 14.17 -14.28
N LYS A 237 -3.12 14.18 -13.29
CA LYS A 237 -4.05 15.30 -13.09
C LYS A 237 -3.37 16.40 -12.27
N LEU A 238 -3.39 17.64 -12.78
CA LEU A 238 -2.89 18.83 -12.08
C LEU A 238 -3.53 19.00 -10.69
N LYS A 239 -4.82 18.69 -10.55
CA LYS A 239 -5.51 18.69 -9.26
C LYS A 239 -4.86 17.75 -8.24
N ASN A 240 -4.42 16.56 -8.67
CA ASN A 240 -3.79 15.58 -7.80
C ASN A 240 -2.34 15.98 -7.49
N LEU A 241 -1.64 16.62 -8.43
CA LEU A 241 -0.35 17.24 -8.15
C LEU A 241 -0.46 18.36 -7.09
N GLY A 242 -1.47 19.24 -7.19
CA GLY A 242 -1.72 20.26 -6.17
C GLY A 242 -2.02 19.69 -4.79
N LYS A 243 -2.80 18.59 -4.72
CA LYS A 243 -3.03 17.86 -3.47
C LYS A 243 -1.75 17.23 -2.92
N ALA A 244 -0.92 16.65 -3.77
CA ALA A 244 0.37 16.08 -3.38
C ALA A 244 1.26 17.16 -2.73
N LEU A 245 1.38 18.33 -3.38
CA LEU A 245 2.12 19.47 -2.84
C LEU A 245 1.54 19.96 -1.51
N TYR A 246 0.22 20.08 -1.39
CA TYR A 246 -0.43 20.43 -0.12
C TYR A 246 -0.13 19.41 0.99
N ASN A 247 -0.22 18.12 0.67
CA ASN A 247 0.02 17.07 1.65
C ASN A 247 1.47 17.09 2.15
N LEU A 248 2.42 17.24 1.23
CA LEU A 248 3.86 17.28 1.51
C LEU A 248 4.28 18.56 2.23
N GLY A 249 3.78 19.71 1.78
CA GLY A 249 4.21 21.03 2.25
C GLY A 249 3.45 21.56 3.47
N PHE A 250 2.22 21.10 3.72
CA PHE A 250 1.39 21.64 4.81
C PHE A 250 0.80 20.56 5.71
N MET A 251 -0.02 19.66 5.17
CA MET A 251 -0.81 18.72 5.99
C MET A 251 0.07 17.90 6.95
N ARG A 252 1.19 17.35 6.44
CA ARG A 252 2.13 16.55 7.24
C ARG A 252 2.75 17.35 8.38
N TYR A 253 3.21 18.57 8.12
CA TYR A 253 3.82 19.42 9.14
C TYR A 253 2.81 19.87 10.18
N TYR A 254 1.59 20.21 9.75
CA TYR A 254 0.50 20.56 10.64
C TYR A 254 0.13 19.39 11.57
N ASP A 255 -0.06 18.18 11.02
CA ASP A 255 -0.39 17.00 11.84
C ASP A 255 0.72 16.69 12.85
N ASN A 256 1.99 16.76 12.43
CA ASN A 256 3.13 16.54 13.30
C ASN A 256 3.22 17.59 14.43
N TYR A 257 2.98 18.87 14.11
CA TYR A 257 2.94 19.92 15.12
C TYR A 257 1.83 19.67 16.15
N MET A 258 0.63 19.30 15.67
CA MET A 258 -0.51 19.05 16.55
C MET A 258 -0.30 17.81 17.43
N ARG A 259 0.31 16.74 16.92
CA ARG A 259 0.71 15.57 17.72
C ARG A 259 1.67 15.95 18.84
N ARG A 260 2.70 16.75 18.55
CA ARG A 260 3.65 17.23 19.56
C ARG A 260 3.00 18.09 20.64
N LYS A 261 2.01 18.91 20.26
CA LYS A 261 1.35 19.86 21.17
C LYS A 261 0.25 19.24 22.02
N LYS A 262 -0.54 18.33 21.44
CA LYS A 262 -1.78 17.79 22.04
C LYS A 262 -1.74 16.28 22.31
N GLY A 263 -0.68 15.60 21.93
CA GLY A 263 -0.48 14.19 22.23
C GLY A 263 -1.64 13.30 21.76
N GLN A 264 -2.05 12.39 22.64
CA GLN A 264 -3.12 11.42 22.40
C GLN A 264 -4.49 12.09 22.12
N ASP A 265 -4.79 13.22 22.77
CA ASP A 265 -6.07 13.92 22.58
C ASP A 265 -6.29 14.34 21.12
N TRP A 266 -5.21 14.68 20.39
CA TRP A 266 -5.30 14.99 18.96
C TRP A 266 -5.63 13.75 18.12
N ILE A 267 -5.06 12.60 18.46
CA ILE A 267 -5.31 11.34 17.79
C ILE A 267 -6.78 10.94 18.03
N ASP A 268 -7.24 10.96 19.27
CA ASP A 268 -8.60 10.59 19.67
C ASP A 268 -9.65 11.53 19.08
N TYR A 269 -9.36 12.84 19.06
CA TYR A 269 -10.19 13.82 18.37
C TYR A 269 -10.34 13.49 16.89
N LYS A 270 -9.24 13.29 16.16
CA LYS A 270 -9.29 12.99 14.71
C LYS A 270 -10.06 11.69 14.44
N ASN A 271 -9.87 10.71 15.31
CA ASN A 271 -10.54 9.43 15.29
C ASN A 271 -12.06 9.55 15.46
N GLN A 272 -12.52 10.30 16.46
CA GLN A 272 -13.94 10.61 16.66
C GLN A 272 -14.51 11.44 15.50
N GLN A 273 -13.72 12.37 14.96
CA GLN A 273 -14.11 13.18 13.81
C GLN A 273 -14.28 12.36 12.53
N ALA A 274 -13.48 11.31 12.32
CA ALA A 274 -13.67 10.40 11.19
C ALA A 274 -15.08 9.81 11.18
N VAL A 275 -15.56 9.37 12.35
CA VAL A 275 -16.93 8.84 12.53
C VAL A 275 -17.97 9.93 12.36
N THR A 276 -17.84 11.02 13.12
CA THR A 276 -18.83 12.10 13.17
C THR A 276 -19.06 12.73 11.79
N ARG A 277 -17.98 12.99 11.05
CA ARG A 277 -18.04 13.61 9.72
C ARG A 277 -18.65 12.66 8.70
N THR A 278 -18.29 11.37 8.72
CA THR A 278 -18.85 10.37 7.82
C THR A 278 -20.35 10.19 8.07
N HIS A 279 -20.76 10.01 9.33
CA HIS A 279 -22.17 9.86 9.69
C HIS A 279 -22.99 11.10 9.35
N LYS A 280 -22.50 12.30 9.69
CA LYS A 280 -23.18 13.56 9.34
C LYS A 280 -23.34 13.73 7.83
N LYS A 281 -22.31 13.40 7.05
CA LYS A 281 -22.36 13.54 5.59
C LYS A 281 -23.34 12.57 4.93
N LEU A 282 -23.58 11.42 5.55
CA LEU A 282 -24.43 10.36 5.01
C LEU A 282 -25.78 10.26 5.72
N ASN A 283 -26.09 11.19 6.63
CA ASN A 283 -27.30 11.18 7.46
C ASN A 283 -27.51 9.85 8.21
N ILE A 284 -26.43 9.21 8.66
CA ILE A 284 -26.49 7.99 9.47
C ILE A 284 -26.80 8.41 10.91
N LYS A 285 -27.91 7.90 11.45
CA LYS A 285 -28.28 8.10 12.85
C LYS A 285 -27.39 7.22 13.75
N LYS A 286 -27.02 7.76 14.91
CA LYS A 286 -26.31 7.01 15.95
C LYS A 286 -27.21 5.92 16.52
#